data_AF-A0A2R6S5F9-F1
#
_entry.id   AF-A0A2R6S5F9-F1
#
_cell.length_a   1.000
_cell.length_b   1.000
_cell.length_c   1.000
_cell.angle_alpha   90.00
_cell.angle_beta   90.00
_cell.angle_gamma   90.00
#
_symmetry.space_group_name_H-M   'P 1'
#
loop_
_entity.id
_entity.type
_entity.pdbx_description
1 polymer ?
#
loop_
_entity_poly.entity_id
_entity_poly.type
_entity_poly.pdbx_seq_one_letter_code
_entity_poly.pdbx_strand_id
1 'polypeptide(L)'
;MRRIFYEKKIAQEVPADSLGDEWKGYVFRITGGNDKQGFPMKQGVLVPYRVSLLLSDGHSCYRPRRTGERKRKSVRGCIVGPDIAVLSVVIVKQGENEIPGLTDVVLPKRLGPKRATKIRRFFNLTKEDDVRKYVVRREVVSKKKEGAKPYTKAPKIQRLVTPLRLQRRRHLRSLKRRRIERQKEQKTEYDVLLAKRVADKKEKVAHVKATHKK
;
A
#
# COMPACT_ATOMS: atom_id res chain seq x y z
N MET A 1 -14.73 24.71 -24.63
CA MET A 1 -15.32 23.78 -23.64
C MET A 1 -16.83 23.94 -23.68
N ARG A 2 -17.62 22.87 -23.86
CA ARG A 2 -19.09 22.98 -23.98
C ARG A 2 -19.73 23.25 -22.61
N ARG A 3 -20.85 23.98 -22.59
CA ARG A 3 -21.54 24.47 -21.38
C ARG A 3 -21.96 23.35 -20.41
N ILE A 4 -22.11 22.12 -20.89
CA ILE A 4 -22.57 20.94 -20.13
C ILE A 4 -21.70 20.68 -18.88
N PHE A 5 -20.40 20.96 -18.98
CA PHE A 5 -19.47 20.73 -17.88
C PHE A 5 -19.39 21.89 -16.88
N TYR A 6 -19.87 23.08 -17.22
CA TYR A 6 -19.76 24.23 -16.33
C TYR A 6 -20.62 24.06 -15.09
N GLU A 7 -20.16 24.64 -13.97
CA GLU A 7 -20.79 24.57 -12.65
C GLU A 7 -20.87 23.16 -12.06
N LYS A 8 -20.39 22.14 -12.79
CA LYS A 8 -20.19 20.80 -12.28
C LYS A 8 -18.91 20.74 -11.47
N LYS A 9 -18.88 19.85 -10.48
CA LYS A 9 -17.70 19.60 -9.65
C LYS A 9 -17.00 18.31 -10.02
N ILE A 10 -15.74 18.18 -9.63
CA ILE A 10 -15.02 16.91 -9.69
C ILE A 10 -15.82 15.81 -8.95
N ALA A 11 -15.76 14.61 -9.51
CA ALA A 11 -16.51 13.41 -9.17
C ALA A 11 -18.01 13.42 -9.53
N GLN A 12 -18.51 14.47 -10.17
CA GLN A 12 -19.88 14.50 -10.69
C GLN A 12 -19.97 13.77 -12.03
N GLU A 13 -21.07 13.05 -12.21
CA GLU A 13 -21.44 12.40 -13.47
C GLU A 13 -22.24 13.37 -14.34
N VAL A 14 -21.90 13.38 -15.63
CA VAL A 14 -22.43 14.30 -16.63
C VAL A 14 -22.74 13.50 -17.89
N PRO A 15 -23.98 13.61 -18.43
CA PRO A 15 -24.33 12.98 -19.71
C PRO A 15 -23.54 13.65 -20.84
N ALA A 16 -22.97 12.82 -21.72
CA ALA A 16 -22.11 13.27 -22.81
C ALA A 16 -22.87 13.51 -24.12
N ASP A 17 -24.19 13.30 -24.15
CA ASP A 17 -25.03 13.32 -25.36
C ASP A 17 -24.87 14.60 -26.19
N SER A 18 -24.74 15.75 -25.53
CA SER A 18 -24.61 17.04 -26.22
C SER A 18 -23.17 17.39 -26.64
N LEU A 19 -22.22 16.45 -26.58
CA LEU A 19 -20.88 16.59 -27.18
C LEU A 19 -20.83 16.17 -28.66
N GLY A 20 -21.77 15.37 -29.12
CA GLY A 20 -21.86 14.89 -30.50
C GLY A 20 -22.53 13.53 -30.57
N ASP A 21 -22.99 13.12 -31.75
CA ASP A 21 -23.76 11.88 -31.94
C ASP A 21 -22.95 10.62 -31.56
N GLU A 22 -21.63 10.68 -31.70
CA GLU A 22 -20.67 9.67 -31.24
C GLU A 22 -20.67 9.45 -29.72
N TRP A 23 -21.10 10.44 -28.93
CA TRP A 23 -21.14 10.40 -27.46
C TRP A 23 -22.53 10.11 -26.90
N LYS A 24 -23.49 9.77 -27.74
CA LYS A 24 -24.86 9.47 -27.33
C LYS A 24 -24.91 8.24 -26.42
N GLY A 25 -25.59 8.38 -25.28
CA GLY A 25 -25.71 7.36 -24.24
C GLY A 25 -24.51 7.24 -23.30
N TYR A 26 -23.41 7.96 -23.58
CA TYR A 26 -22.23 7.93 -22.70
C TYR A 26 -22.43 8.79 -21.46
N VAL A 27 -21.95 8.29 -20.32
CA VAL A 27 -21.90 9.05 -19.06
C VAL A 27 -20.46 9.19 -18.63
N PHE A 28 -20.04 10.43 -18.45
CA PHE A 28 -18.70 10.77 -17.97
C PHE A 28 -18.73 11.17 -16.51
N ARG A 29 -17.69 10.79 -15.79
CA ARG A 29 -17.37 11.36 -14.48
C ARG A 29 -16.18 12.29 -14.59
N ILE A 30 -16.34 13.51 -14.11
CA ILE A 30 -15.25 14.50 -14.06
C ILE A 30 -14.23 14.03 -13.01
N THR A 31 -12.96 13.88 -13.38
CA THR A 31 -11.90 13.43 -12.45
C THR A 31 -10.95 14.53 -12.01
N GLY A 32 -10.87 15.61 -12.79
CA GLY A 32 -9.98 16.73 -12.52
C GLY A 32 -9.68 17.52 -13.78
N GLY A 33 -8.59 18.25 -13.75
CA GLY A 33 -8.13 19.05 -14.88
C GLY A 33 -7.03 20.02 -14.48
N ASN A 34 -6.61 20.81 -15.46
CA ASN A 34 -5.65 21.89 -15.29
C ASN A 34 -6.25 23.19 -15.81
N ASP A 35 -6.06 24.23 -15.02
CA ASP A 35 -6.35 25.61 -15.38
C ASP A 35 -5.42 26.08 -16.52
N LYS A 36 -5.76 27.17 -17.23
CA LYS A 36 -4.99 27.74 -18.35
C LYS A 36 -3.52 28.02 -18.01
N GLN A 37 -3.23 28.43 -16.78
CA GLN A 37 -1.85 28.67 -16.32
C GLN A 37 -1.23 27.42 -15.66
N GLY A 38 -1.82 26.23 -15.87
CA GLY A 38 -1.26 24.94 -15.46
C GLY A 38 -1.57 24.50 -14.03
N PHE A 39 -2.26 25.31 -13.23
CA PHE A 39 -2.60 24.93 -11.85
C PHE A 39 -3.60 23.77 -11.83
N PRO A 40 -3.32 22.68 -11.10
CA PRO A 40 -4.19 21.51 -11.06
C PRO A 40 -5.44 21.77 -10.20
N MET A 41 -6.56 21.17 -10.58
CA MET A 41 -7.77 21.19 -9.77
C MET A 41 -7.66 20.28 -8.54
N LYS A 42 -8.30 20.65 -7.43
CA LYS A 42 -8.32 19.84 -6.19
C LYS A 42 -9.73 19.61 -5.66
N GLN A 43 -10.04 18.33 -5.41
CA GLN A 43 -11.30 17.92 -4.79
C GLN A 43 -11.47 18.52 -3.39
N GLY A 44 -12.70 18.97 -3.09
CA GLY A 44 -13.07 19.56 -1.80
C GLY A 44 -12.87 21.08 -1.71
N VAL A 45 -12.30 21.70 -2.74
CA VAL A 45 -12.15 23.16 -2.83
C VAL A 45 -13.34 23.71 -3.62
N LEU A 46 -14.42 24.06 -2.93
CA LEU A 46 -15.73 24.41 -3.50
C LEU A 46 -15.79 25.83 -4.09
N VAL A 47 -14.78 26.22 -4.85
CA VAL A 47 -14.75 27.51 -5.56
C VAL A 47 -14.40 27.31 -7.03
N PRO A 48 -14.86 28.21 -7.93
CA PRO A 48 -14.52 28.19 -9.34
C PRO A 48 -13.32 29.09 -9.65
N TYR A 49 -12.40 29.30 -8.70
CA TYR A 49 -11.17 30.09 -8.87
C TYR A 49 -10.02 29.44 -8.09
N ARG A 50 -8.84 30.06 -8.10
CA ARG A 50 -7.66 29.55 -7.39
C ARG A 50 -7.63 30.00 -5.94
N VAL A 51 -7.18 29.11 -5.08
CA VAL A 51 -6.94 29.39 -3.66
C VAL A 51 -5.59 28.88 -3.22
N SER A 52 -5.01 29.52 -2.21
CA SER A 52 -3.71 29.17 -1.67
C SER A 52 -3.85 28.35 -0.40
N LEU A 53 -3.56 27.04 -0.49
CA LEU A 53 -3.72 26.07 0.61
C LEU A 53 -2.38 25.62 1.15
N LEU A 54 -2.32 25.38 2.47
CA LEU A 54 -1.15 24.77 3.11
C LEU A 54 -1.22 23.25 2.98
N LEU A 55 -0.43 22.66 2.08
CA LEU A 55 -0.44 21.23 1.76
C LEU A 55 0.70 20.48 2.48
N SER A 56 0.36 19.36 3.12
CA SER A 56 1.28 18.35 3.69
C SER A 56 1.38 17.09 2.82
N ASP A 57 2.13 16.09 3.30
CA ASP A 57 2.18 14.75 2.71
C ASP A 57 0.79 14.10 2.60
N GLY A 58 0.58 13.30 1.55
CA GLY A 58 -0.70 12.63 1.26
C GLY A 58 -1.77 13.48 0.58
N HIS A 59 -1.66 14.81 0.58
CA HIS A 59 -2.59 15.65 -0.18
C HIS A 59 -2.29 15.65 -1.68
N SER A 60 -3.35 15.68 -2.50
CA SER A 60 -3.23 15.95 -3.93
C SER A 60 -2.59 17.31 -4.22
N CYS A 61 -1.98 17.44 -5.40
CA CYS A 61 -1.33 18.65 -5.93
C CYS A 61 0.02 19.03 -5.26
N TYR A 62 0.51 18.21 -4.34
CA TYR A 62 1.81 18.42 -3.70
C TYR A 62 2.53 17.11 -3.41
N ARG A 63 3.87 17.13 -3.51
CA ARG A 63 4.75 16.05 -3.06
C ARG A 63 5.83 16.67 -2.19
N PRO A 64 5.89 16.38 -0.88
CA PRO A 64 6.90 16.94 0.00
C PRO A 64 8.30 16.45 -0.37
N ARG A 65 9.33 17.26 -0.04
CA ARG A 65 10.74 16.91 -0.24
C ARG A 65 11.37 16.44 1.06
N ARG A 66 10.91 16.93 2.20
CA ARG A 66 11.32 16.49 3.54
C ARG A 66 10.13 15.95 4.32
N THR A 67 10.39 15.02 5.24
CA THR A 67 9.39 14.50 6.16
C THR A 67 8.85 15.61 7.05
N GLY A 68 7.52 15.72 7.16
CA GLY A 68 6.87 16.78 7.96
C GLY A 68 6.76 18.14 7.27
N GLU A 69 7.31 18.30 6.06
CA GLU A 69 7.24 19.56 5.32
C GLU A 69 5.79 19.88 4.90
N ARG A 70 5.36 21.12 5.18
CA ARG A 70 4.11 21.69 4.66
C ARG A 70 4.46 22.89 3.78
N LYS A 71 3.81 23.00 2.63
CA LYS A 71 4.04 24.13 1.71
C LYS A 71 2.72 24.76 1.28
N ARG A 72 2.65 26.07 1.38
CA ARG A 72 1.52 26.84 0.85
C ARG A 72 1.64 26.90 -0.68
N LYS A 73 0.62 26.41 -1.38
CA LYS A 73 0.56 26.36 -2.84
C LYS A 73 -0.79 26.86 -3.35
N SER A 74 -0.75 27.57 -4.47
CA SER A 74 -1.95 27.90 -5.24
C SER A 74 -2.47 26.65 -5.96
N VAL A 75 -3.78 26.43 -5.87
CA VAL A 75 -4.47 25.28 -6.42
C VAL A 75 -5.80 25.76 -6.99
N ARG A 76 -6.22 25.19 -8.12
CA ARG A 76 -7.50 25.47 -8.74
C ARG A 76 -8.63 24.73 -7.99
N GLY A 77 -9.76 25.40 -7.76
CA GLY A 77 -10.91 24.76 -7.13
C GLY A 77 -11.57 23.68 -7.98
N CYS A 78 -12.48 22.91 -7.39
CA CYS A 78 -13.08 21.73 -8.01
C CYS A 78 -14.24 22.06 -8.96
N ILE A 79 -14.75 23.29 -8.96
CA ILE A 79 -15.86 23.71 -9.82
C ILE A 79 -15.30 24.05 -11.21
N VAL A 80 -15.91 23.46 -12.23
CA VAL A 80 -15.51 23.64 -13.62
C VAL A 80 -16.00 24.99 -14.12
N GLY A 81 -15.07 25.79 -14.65
CA GLY A 81 -15.30 27.10 -15.24
C GLY A 81 -14.68 27.23 -16.64
N PRO A 82 -14.91 28.38 -17.31
CA PRO A 82 -14.40 28.64 -18.66
C PRO A 82 -12.88 28.89 -18.72
N ASP A 83 -12.24 29.02 -17.56
CA ASP A 83 -10.81 29.25 -17.40
C ASP A 83 -9.98 27.96 -17.33
N ILE A 84 -10.61 26.79 -17.45
CA ILE A 84 -9.94 25.49 -17.54
C ILE A 84 -9.41 25.27 -18.96
N ALA A 85 -8.14 24.84 -19.08
CA ALA A 85 -7.55 24.46 -20.37
C ALA A 85 -7.80 23.00 -20.71
N VAL A 86 -7.62 22.10 -19.74
CA VAL A 86 -7.81 20.65 -19.94
C VAL A 86 -8.69 20.11 -18.84
N LEU A 87 -9.76 19.39 -19.21
CA LEU A 87 -10.60 18.66 -18.28
C LEU A 87 -10.38 17.16 -18.47
N SER A 88 -10.05 16.46 -17.38
CA SER A 88 -9.91 15.01 -17.35
C SER A 88 -11.24 14.37 -16.97
N VAL A 89 -11.77 13.52 -17.85
CA VAL A 89 -13.01 12.76 -17.63
C VAL A 89 -12.74 11.26 -17.75
N VAL A 90 -13.59 10.46 -17.10
CA VAL A 90 -13.57 8.99 -17.18
C VAL A 90 -14.96 8.50 -17.57
N ILE A 91 -15.04 7.57 -18.51
CA ILE A 91 -16.29 6.91 -18.90
C ILE A 91 -16.73 5.98 -17.77
N VAL A 92 -17.96 6.19 -17.29
CA VAL A 92 -18.59 5.31 -16.27
C VAL A 92 -19.58 4.36 -16.93
N LYS A 93 -20.34 4.86 -17.91
CA LYS A 93 -21.27 4.07 -18.70
C LYS A 93 -20.92 4.24 -20.18
N GLN A 94 -20.75 3.12 -20.87
CA GLN A 94 -20.57 3.07 -22.32
C GLN A 94 -21.92 3.37 -23.00
N GLY A 95 -21.89 4.20 -24.04
CA GLY A 95 -23.06 4.53 -24.85
C GLY A 95 -23.32 3.54 -25.98
N GLU A 96 -24.09 3.97 -26.96
CA GLU A 96 -24.56 3.11 -28.07
C GLU A 96 -23.47 2.84 -29.10
N ASN A 97 -22.70 3.87 -29.48
CA ASN A 97 -21.68 3.78 -30.52
C ASN A 97 -20.30 3.50 -29.94
N GLU A 98 -19.47 2.70 -30.60
CA GLU A 98 -18.06 2.55 -30.23
C GLU A 98 -17.23 3.73 -30.72
N ILE A 99 -16.26 4.13 -29.89
CA ILE A 99 -15.33 5.23 -30.14
C ILE A 99 -13.98 4.66 -30.57
N PRO A 100 -13.49 5.04 -31.75
CA PRO A 100 -12.24 4.52 -32.29
C PRO A 100 -11.06 4.86 -31.37
N GLY A 101 -10.22 3.86 -31.11
CA GLY A 101 -9.01 4.01 -30.29
C GLY A 101 -9.24 4.14 -28.77
N LEU A 102 -10.49 4.18 -28.30
CA LEU A 102 -10.79 4.24 -26.86
C LEU A 102 -11.58 3.04 -26.35
N THR A 103 -12.72 2.73 -26.97
CA THR A 103 -13.59 1.61 -26.56
C THR A 103 -13.39 0.37 -27.41
N ASP A 104 -12.98 0.54 -28.66
CA ASP A 104 -12.61 -0.53 -29.60
C ASP A 104 -11.40 -1.36 -29.11
N VAL A 105 -10.34 -0.70 -28.64
CA VAL A 105 -9.08 -1.37 -28.28
C VAL A 105 -9.04 -1.76 -26.81
N VAL A 106 -9.06 -3.07 -26.52
CA VAL A 106 -8.86 -3.58 -25.16
C VAL A 106 -7.36 -3.73 -24.86
N LEU A 107 -6.83 -2.81 -24.04
CA LEU A 107 -5.43 -2.89 -23.57
C LEU A 107 -5.29 -3.85 -22.38
N PRO A 108 -4.56 -4.97 -22.51
CA PRO A 108 -4.42 -5.93 -21.41
C PRO A 108 -3.53 -5.39 -20.29
N LYS A 109 -3.81 -5.82 -19.06
CA LYS A 109 -2.98 -5.46 -17.90
C LYS A 109 -1.59 -6.07 -18.04
N ARG A 110 -0.57 -5.21 -18.13
CA ARG A 110 0.84 -5.62 -18.30
C ARG A 110 1.41 -6.48 -17.18
N LEU A 111 0.94 -6.30 -15.93
CA LEU A 111 1.52 -6.95 -14.75
C LEU A 111 0.47 -7.72 -13.96
N GLY A 112 0.79 -8.98 -13.65
CA GLY A 112 0.01 -9.82 -12.76
C GLY A 112 0.29 -9.59 -11.27
N PRO A 113 -0.49 -10.21 -10.38
CA PRO A 113 -0.31 -10.11 -8.94
C PRO A 113 1.01 -10.76 -8.45
N LYS A 114 1.76 -10.06 -7.59
CA LYS A 114 3.03 -10.55 -6.99
C LYS A 114 2.87 -11.24 -5.63
N ARG A 115 1.82 -10.91 -4.88
CA ARG A 115 1.62 -11.41 -3.50
C ARG A 115 0.88 -12.76 -3.55
N ALA A 116 1.33 -13.77 -2.81
CA ALA A 116 0.74 -15.12 -2.81
C ALA A 116 -0.79 -15.10 -2.62
N THR A 117 -1.30 -14.31 -1.68
CA THR A 117 -2.75 -14.20 -1.43
C THR A 117 -3.52 -13.55 -2.58
N LYS A 118 -2.91 -12.62 -3.32
CA LYS A 118 -3.53 -12.00 -4.49
C LYS A 118 -3.52 -12.94 -5.70
N ILE A 119 -2.48 -13.78 -5.83
CA ILE A 119 -2.43 -14.82 -6.87
C ILE A 119 -3.56 -15.83 -6.64
N ARG A 120 -3.76 -16.29 -5.39
CA ARG A 120 -4.85 -17.20 -5.04
C ARG A 120 -6.23 -16.64 -5.40
N ARG A 121 -6.51 -15.38 -5.01
CA ARG A 121 -7.77 -14.71 -5.36
C ARG A 121 -7.95 -14.50 -6.86
N PHE A 122 -6.87 -14.31 -7.61
CA PHE A 122 -6.95 -14.05 -9.04
C PHE A 122 -7.35 -15.30 -9.83
N PHE A 123 -6.87 -16.48 -9.41
CA PHE A 123 -7.18 -17.77 -10.05
C PHE A 123 -8.18 -18.62 -9.25
N ASN A 124 -8.84 -18.06 -8.23
CA ASN A 124 -9.74 -18.77 -7.32
C ASN A 124 -9.14 -20.07 -6.72
N LEU A 125 -7.84 -20.04 -6.39
CA LEU A 125 -7.14 -21.20 -5.84
C LEU A 125 -7.45 -21.44 -4.37
N THR A 126 -7.40 -22.69 -3.98
CA THR A 126 -7.48 -23.13 -2.58
C THR A 126 -6.16 -22.86 -1.84
N LYS A 127 -6.10 -23.20 -0.55
CA LYS A 127 -4.91 -22.95 0.28
C LYS A 127 -3.84 -24.01 0.06
N GLU A 128 -4.26 -25.18 -0.39
CA GLU A 128 -3.49 -26.38 -0.66
C GLU A 128 -2.72 -26.23 -1.97
N ASP A 129 -3.25 -25.46 -2.91
CA ASP A 129 -2.64 -25.22 -4.22
C ASP A 129 -1.30 -24.46 -4.16
N ASP A 130 -0.34 -24.94 -4.95
CA ASP A 130 0.97 -24.30 -5.11
C ASP A 130 0.88 -23.10 -6.06
N VAL A 131 0.87 -21.91 -5.47
CA VAL A 131 0.84 -20.62 -6.16
C VAL A 131 2.03 -20.37 -7.09
N ARG A 132 3.13 -21.14 -7.00
CA ARG A 132 4.31 -20.95 -7.86
C ARG A 132 4.04 -21.27 -9.32
N LYS A 133 3.16 -22.23 -9.59
CA LYS A 133 2.79 -22.67 -10.94
C LYS A 133 1.92 -21.64 -11.65
N TYR A 134 1.10 -20.91 -10.90
CA TYR A 134 0.11 -19.95 -11.40
C TYR A 134 0.64 -18.51 -11.48
N VAL A 135 1.96 -18.28 -11.41
CA VAL A 135 2.50 -16.93 -11.56
C VAL A 135 2.51 -16.54 -13.04
N VAL A 136 1.80 -15.47 -13.38
CA VAL A 136 1.84 -14.89 -14.73
C VAL A 136 3.28 -14.54 -15.11
N ARG A 137 3.77 -15.18 -16.17
CA ARG A 137 5.09 -14.93 -16.75
C ARG A 137 4.94 -13.99 -17.94
N ARG A 138 5.98 -13.21 -18.20
CA ARG A 138 6.06 -12.33 -19.36
C ARG A 138 7.23 -12.75 -20.22
N GLU A 139 6.99 -12.97 -21.50
CA GLU A 139 8.06 -13.13 -22.48
C GLU A 139 8.76 -11.79 -22.72
N VAL A 140 10.09 -11.82 -22.71
CA VAL A 140 10.92 -10.65 -22.93
C VAL A 140 11.85 -10.93 -24.09
N VAL A 141 11.59 -10.22 -25.19
CA VAL A 141 12.50 -10.12 -26.34
C VAL A 141 13.52 -9.01 -26.04
N SER A 142 14.80 -9.27 -26.33
CA SER A 142 15.86 -8.29 -26.12
C SER A 142 15.82 -7.22 -27.18
N LYS A 143 15.53 -5.96 -26.81
CA LYS A 143 15.63 -4.81 -27.74
C LYS A 143 17.05 -4.52 -28.23
N LYS A 144 18.08 -5.00 -27.50
CA LYS A 144 19.49 -4.69 -27.80
C LYS A 144 20.16 -5.70 -28.74
N LYS A 145 19.55 -6.87 -28.94
CA LYS A 145 20.09 -7.96 -29.76
C LYS A 145 18.94 -8.55 -30.56
N GLU A 146 18.75 -8.07 -31.79
CA GLU A 146 17.80 -8.65 -32.74
C GLU A 146 18.19 -10.11 -33.00
N GLY A 147 17.23 -11.03 -32.86
CA GLY A 147 17.48 -12.48 -32.96
C GLY A 147 17.86 -13.19 -31.65
N ALA A 148 18.01 -12.48 -30.53
CA ALA A 148 18.21 -13.14 -29.24
C ALA A 148 16.96 -13.95 -28.84
N LYS A 149 17.17 -15.21 -28.42
CA LYS A 149 16.09 -16.10 -27.98
C LYS A 149 15.23 -15.43 -26.89
N PRO A 150 13.90 -15.41 -27.03
CA PRO A 150 13.02 -14.85 -26.01
C PRO A 150 13.16 -15.64 -24.70
N TYR A 151 13.08 -14.94 -23.58
CA TYR A 151 13.09 -15.59 -22.26
C TYR A 151 11.92 -15.12 -21.40
N THR A 152 11.46 -15.97 -20.50
CA THR A 152 10.34 -15.66 -19.62
C THR A 152 10.81 -15.03 -18.31
N LYS A 153 10.15 -13.95 -17.89
CA LYS A 153 10.35 -13.32 -16.58
C LYS A 153 9.10 -13.50 -15.73
N ALA A 154 9.31 -13.83 -14.46
CA ALA A 154 8.26 -13.91 -13.45
C ALA A 154 8.63 -13.07 -12.22
N PRO A 155 7.66 -12.44 -11.54
CA PRO A 155 7.93 -11.74 -10.29
C PRO A 155 8.25 -12.71 -9.15
N LYS A 156 9.19 -12.33 -8.27
CA LYS A 156 9.41 -13.04 -7.00
C LYS A 156 8.15 -12.94 -6.13
N ILE A 157 7.56 -14.10 -5.81
CA ILE A 157 6.33 -14.16 -5.01
C ILE A 157 6.59 -13.64 -3.60
N GLN A 158 5.80 -12.66 -3.18
CA GLN A 158 5.87 -12.11 -1.83
C GLN A 158 4.91 -12.86 -0.90
N ARG A 159 5.30 -12.99 0.37
CA ARG A 159 4.51 -13.61 1.46
C ARG A 159 4.20 -15.10 1.28
N LEU A 160 4.90 -15.78 0.38
CA LEU A 160 4.90 -17.24 0.32
C LEU A 160 5.48 -17.84 1.62
N VAL A 161 4.91 -18.93 2.09
CA VAL A 161 5.48 -19.71 3.20
C VAL A 161 6.54 -20.62 2.61
N THR A 162 7.81 -20.39 2.96
CA THR A 162 8.95 -21.20 2.49
C THR A 162 9.51 -22.04 3.65
N PRO A 163 10.22 -23.15 3.36
CA PRO A 163 10.88 -23.95 4.39
C PRO A 163 11.80 -23.12 5.29
N LEU A 164 12.53 -22.16 4.71
CA LEU A 164 13.38 -21.23 5.45
C LEU A 164 12.57 -20.35 6.43
N ARG A 165 11.37 -19.89 6.04
CA ARG A 165 10.50 -19.11 6.94
C ARG A 165 10.01 -19.96 8.11
N LEU A 166 9.66 -21.22 7.85
CA LEU A 166 9.26 -22.18 8.89
C LEU A 166 10.43 -22.48 9.84
N GLN A 167 11.64 -22.67 9.32
CA GLN A 167 12.86 -22.87 10.10
C GLN A 167 13.15 -21.66 10.99
N ARG A 168 13.15 -20.43 10.44
CA ARG A 168 13.32 -19.19 11.23
C ARG A 168 12.28 -19.08 12.35
N ARG A 169 11.03 -19.43 12.08
CA ARG A 169 9.96 -19.43 13.11
C ARG A 169 10.21 -20.49 14.19
N ARG A 170 10.64 -21.70 13.83
CA ARG A 170 11.03 -22.76 14.79
C ARG A 170 12.21 -22.32 15.66
N HIS A 171 13.24 -21.73 15.05
CA HIS A 171 14.41 -21.22 15.76
C HIS A 171 14.05 -20.14 16.79
N LEU A 172 13.23 -19.15 16.42
CA LEU A 172 12.76 -18.12 17.37
C LEU A 172 11.99 -18.72 18.57
N ARG A 173 11.16 -19.75 18.33
CA ARG A 173 10.46 -20.48 19.39
C ARG A 173 11.44 -21.23 20.31
N SER A 174 12.46 -21.88 19.73
CA SER A 174 13.51 -22.56 20.48
C SER A 174 14.31 -21.57 21.36
N LEU A 175 14.69 -20.41 20.83
CA LEU A 175 15.36 -19.37 21.63
C LEU A 175 14.50 -18.89 22.80
N LYS A 176 13.19 -18.70 22.59
CA LYS A 176 12.27 -18.32 23.68
C LYS A 176 12.22 -19.39 24.77
N ARG A 177 12.16 -20.68 24.38
CA ARG A 177 12.17 -21.80 25.32
C ARG A 177 13.47 -21.86 26.12
N ARG A 178 14.62 -21.79 25.45
CA ARG A 178 15.95 -21.78 26.10
C ARG A 178 16.11 -20.64 27.12
N ARG A 179 15.57 -19.44 26.82
CA ARG A 179 15.58 -18.33 27.78
C ARG A 179 14.76 -18.63 29.03
N ILE A 180 13.60 -19.25 28.87
CA ILE A 180 12.73 -19.64 29.99
C ILE A 180 13.42 -20.72 30.84
N GLU A 181 14.01 -21.74 30.20
CA GLU A 181 14.77 -22.80 30.88
C GLU A 181 15.93 -22.21 31.68
N ARG A 182 16.77 -21.38 31.05
CA ARG A 182 17.87 -20.69 31.72
C ARG A 182 17.40 -19.81 32.89
N GLN A 183 16.28 -19.10 32.74
CA GLN A 183 15.72 -18.30 33.82
C GLN A 183 15.29 -19.18 35.01
N LYS A 184 14.69 -20.33 34.74
CA LYS A 184 14.32 -21.30 35.79
C LYS A 184 15.55 -21.84 36.49
N GLU A 185 16.57 -22.25 35.75
CA GLU A 185 17.84 -22.74 36.29
C GLU A 185 18.52 -21.69 37.19
N GLN A 186 18.63 -20.45 36.72
CA GLN A 186 19.20 -19.35 37.50
C GLN A 186 18.39 -19.05 38.76
N LYS A 187 17.06 -19.12 38.69
CA LYS A 187 16.20 -18.96 39.86
C LYS A 187 16.44 -20.09 40.86
N THR A 188 16.46 -21.34 40.41
CA THR A 188 16.71 -22.49 41.30
C THR A 188 18.09 -22.42 41.95
N GLU A 189 19.12 -22.01 41.20
CA GLU A 189 20.48 -21.83 41.72
C GLU A 189 20.53 -20.71 42.77
N TYR A 190 19.86 -19.59 42.51
CA TYR A 190 19.76 -18.48 43.45
C TYR A 190 19.00 -18.87 44.73
N ASP A 191 17.88 -19.59 44.60
CA ASP A 191 17.07 -20.04 45.74
C ASP A 191 17.88 -20.99 46.65
N VAL A 192 18.69 -21.89 46.08
CA VAL A 192 19.61 -22.75 46.83
C VAL A 192 20.69 -21.94 47.56
N LEU A 193 21.31 -20.98 46.88
CA LEU A 193 22.33 -20.11 47.48
C LEU A 193 21.76 -19.23 48.60
N LEU A 194 20.54 -18.73 48.43
CA LEU A 194 19.82 -17.98 49.45
C LEU A 194 19.54 -18.85 50.69
N ALA A 195 19.05 -20.08 50.49
CA ALA A 195 18.79 -21.01 51.58
C ALA A 195 20.06 -21.31 52.41
N LYS A 196 21.20 -21.53 51.74
CA LYS A 196 22.50 -21.70 52.40
C LYS A 196 22.89 -20.47 53.23
N ARG A 197 22.80 -19.26 52.66
CA ARG A 197 23.13 -18.02 53.39
C ARG A 197 22.22 -17.77 54.59
N VAL A 198 20.94 -18.11 54.49
CA VAL A 198 19.99 -18.00 55.60
C VAL A 198 20.34 -19.00 56.70
N ALA A 199 20.70 -20.24 56.36
CA ALA A 199 21.16 -21.25 57.31
C ALA A 199 22.44 -20.78 58.04
N ASP A 200 23.47 -20.38 57.29
CA ASP A 200 24.74 -19.88 57.85
C ASP A 200 24.51 -18.67 58.78
N LYS A 201 23.62 -17.75 58.41
CA LYS A 201 23.26 -16.60 59.25
C LYS A 201 22.54 -17.03 60.53
N LYS A 202 21.62 -18.00 60.43
CA LYS A 202 20.90 -18.54 61.60
C LYS A 202 21.86 -19.21 62.57
N GLU A 203 22.81 -19.98 62.07
CA GLU A 203 23.87 -20.61 62.87
C GLU A 203 24.76 -19.56 63.56
N LYS A 204 25.21 -18.53 62.83
CA LYS A 204 25.98 -17.42 63.43
C LYS A 204 25.21 -16.70 64.54
N VAL A 205 23.93 -16.38 64.31
CA VAL A 205 23.09 -15.74 65.33
C VAL A 205 22.90 -16.65 66.55
N ALA A 206 22.71 -17.96 66.34
CA ALA A 206 22.61 -18.93 67.42
C ALA A 206 23.92 -19.02 68.24
N HIS A 207 25.07 -19.05 67.57
CA HIS A 207 26.38 -19.03 68.22
C HIS A 207 26.58 -17.77 69.06
N VAL A 208 26.31 -16.57 68.51
CA VAL A 208 26.42 -15.30 69.24
C VAL A 208 25.51 -15.29 70.48
N LYS A 209 24.26 -15.75 70.35
CA LYS A 209 23.34 -15.88 71.49
C LYS A 209 23.84 -16.87 72.55
N ALA A 210 24.43 -17.99 72.14
CA ALA A 210 25.00 -18.97 73.05
C ALA A 210 26.22 -18.42 73.81
N THR A 211 27.07 -17.64 73.15
CA THR A 211 28.22 -16.98 73.79
C THR A 211 27.84 -15.88 74.77
N HIS A 212 26.72 -15.18 74.55
CA HIS A 212 26.21 -14.13 75.45
C HIS A 212 25.42 -14.66 76.67
N LYS A 213 25.11 -15.97 76.70
CA LYS A 213 24.34 -16.63 77.79
C LYS A 213 25.22 -17.30 78.85
N LYS A 214 26.54 -17.22 78.70
CA LYS A 214 27.53 -17.53 79.74
C LYS A 214 27.98 -16.23 80.38
#